data_AF-A0A6P6C7G6-F1
#
_entry.id   AF-A0A6P6C7G6-F1
#
_cell.length_a   1.000
_cell.length_b   1.000
_cell.length_c   1.000
_cell.angle_alpha   90.00
_cell.angle_beta   90.00
_cell.angle_gamma   90.00
#
_symmetry.space_group_name_H-M   'P 1'
#
loop_
_entity.id
_entity.type
_entity.pdbx_description
1 polymer ?
#
loop_
_entity_poly.entity_id
_entity_poly.type
_entity_poly.pdbx_seq_one_letter_code
_entity_poly.pdbx_strand_id
1 'polypeptide(L)'
;MREEPNGRAFGGSVLNSLAKSASEEYLKENHILECAAEISGLLDNNPHDQATRKRTEGVLIFAAGNTSLAKMKFQECLNIRRSWFGEKDILVGEVMEFLADLLFFPLRDSERPAL
;
A
#
# COMPACT_ATOMS: atom_id res chain seq x y z
N MET A 1 -0.27 -2.44 -36.97
CA MET A 1 -0.05 -1.14 -36.29
C MET A 1 0.36 -1.46 -34.86
N ARG A 2 1.53 -0.98 -34.40
CA ARG A 2 1.97 -1.09 -33.00
C ARG A 2 1.42 0.12 -32.27
N GLU A 3 0.62 -0.08 -31.23
CA GLU A 3 0.27 0.99 -30.29
C GLU A 3 1.34 1.08 -29.21
N GLU A 4 1.77 2.30 -28.92
CA GLU A 4 2.72 2.61 -27.85
C GLU A 4 2.04 2.63 -26.47
N PRO A 5 2.73 2.23 -25.37
CA PRO A 5 2.17 2.30 -24.04
C PRO A 5 2.29 3.74 -23.50
N ASN A 6 1.19 4.49 -23.60
CA ASN A 6 1.06 5.83 -23.03
C ASN A 6 0.94 5.78 -21.49
N GLY A 7 2.04 6.03 -20.77
CA GLY A 7 2.10 7.00 -19.68
C GLY A 7 1.22 6.90 -18.42
N ARG A 8 0.89 5.71 -17.88
CA ARG A 8 0.04 5.59 -16.66
C ARG A 8 0.62 4.82 -15.47
N ALA A 9 1.94 4.83 -15.28
CA ALA A 9 2.60 4.23 -14.11
C ALA A 9 3.22 5.25 -13.13
N PHE A 10 3.16 6.55 -13.42
CA PHE A 10 3.96 7.55 -12.70
C PHE A 10 3.28 8.08 -11.42
N GLY A 11 1.94 8.18 -11.39
CA GLY A 11 1.22 8.80 -10.27
C GLY A 11 1.32 8.03 -8.96
N GLY A 12 1.25 6.70 -9.01
CA GLY A 12 1.27 5.85 -7.82
C GLY A 12 2.62 5.79 -7.10
N SER A 13 3.75 5.86 -7.84
CA SER A 13 5.08 5.76 -7.24
C SER A 13 5.56 7.09 -6.63
N VAL A 14 5.18 8.22 -7.23
CA VAL A 14 5.50 9.56 -6.73
C VAL A 14 4.75 9.84 -5.43
N LEU A 15 3.46 9.50 -5.37
CA LEU A 15 2.66 9.61 -4.13
C LEU A 15 3.21 8.71 -3.02
N ASN A 16 3.62 7.49 -3.36
CA ASN A 16 4.24 6.56 -2.40
C ASN A 16 5.57 7.07 -1.84
N SER A 17 6.37 7.76 -2.66
CA SER A 17 7.65 8.36 -2.24
C SER A 17 7.44 9.62 -1.38
N LEU A 18 6.43 10.42 -1.71
CA LEU A 18 6.01 11.59 -0.91
C LEU A 18 5.46 11.19 0.45
N ALA A 19 4.58 10.19 0.50
CA ALA A 19 4.03 9.68 1.75
C ALA A 19 5.10 9.10 2.69
N LYS A 20 6.15 8.47 2.13
CA LYS A 20 7.30 7.96 2.90
C LYS A 20 8.20 9.07 3.46
N SER A 21 8.18 10.27 2.88
CA SER A 21 9.13 11.35 3.20
C SER A 21 8.51 12.49 4.00
N ALA A 22 7.19 12.53 4.14
CA ALA A 22 6.46 13.61 4.80
C ALA A 22 6.18 13.29 6.29
N SER A 23 6.27 14.30 7.16
CA SER A 23 5.86 14.18 8.56
C SER A 23 4.32 14.08 8.67
N GLU A 24 3.82 13.44 9.72
CA GLU A 24 2.37 13.24 9.93
C GLU A 24 1.58 14.55 9.99
N GLU A 25 2.20 15.61 10.51
CA GLU A 25 1.65 16.97 10.59
C GLU A 25 1.51 17.60 9.19
N TYR A 26 2.51 17.40 8.32
CA TYR A 26 2.50 17.90 6.94
C TYR A 26 1.45 17.20 6.07
N LEU A 27 1.24 15.91 6.30
CA LEU A 27 0.21 15.11 5.61
C LEU A 27 -1.22 15.55 5.97
N LYS A 28 -1.43 15.98 7.23
CA LYS A 28 -2.71 16.49 7.74
C LYS A 28 -2.98 17.93 7.27
N GLU A 29 -1.98 18.82 7.32
CA GLU A 29 -2.15 20.21 6.87
C GLU A 29 -2.40 20.36 5.37
N ASN A 30 -1.84 19.48 4.54
CA ASN A 30 -1.90 19.60 3.08
C ASN A 30 -2.99 18.75 2.43
N HIS A 31 -3.95 18.21 3.21
CA HIS A 31 -5.05 17.37 2.70
C HIS A 31 -4.59 16.17 1.84
N ILE A 32 -3.34 15.71 2.02
CA ILE A 32 -2.74 14.68 1.16
C ILE A 32 -3.49 13.34 1.33
N LEU A 33 -4.04 13.08 2.51
CA LEU A 33 -4.89 11.93 2.79
C LEU A 33 -6.25 11.99 2.05
N GLU A 34 -6.87 13.16 1.98
CA GLU A 34 -8.12 13.36 1.22
C GLU A 34 -7.86 13.25 -0.29
N CYS A 35 -6.79 13.87 -0.80
CA CYS A 35 -6.39 13.71 -2.19
C CYS A 35 -6.06 12.25 -2.54
N ALA A 36 -5.42 11.50 -1.64
CA ALA A 36 -5.18 10.07 -1.83
C ALA A 36 -6.51 9.27 -1.87
N ALA A 37 -7.49 9.65 -1.06
CA ALA A 37 -8.82 9.04 -1.05
C ALA A 37 -9.63 9.37 -2.32
N GLU A 38 -9.56 10.60 -2.82
CA GLU A 38 -10.20 11.03 -4.08
C GLU A 38 -9.58 10.35 -5.31
N ILE A 39 -8.24 10.30 -5.39
CA ILE A 39 -7.52 9.57 -6.44
C ILE A 39 -7.81 8.07 -6.34
N SER A 40 -7.97 7.54 -5.13
CA SER A 40 -8.44 6.18 -4.88
C SER A 40 -9.85 5.94 -5.42
N GLY A 41 -10.75 6.94 -5.41
CA GLY A 41 -12.07 6.89 -6.04
C GLY A 41 -12.05 6.98 -7.57
N LEU A 42 -11.00 7.55 -8.17
CA LEU A 42 -10.79 7.68 -9.62
C LEU A 42 -10.15 6.45 -10.28
N LEU A 43 -9.49 5.61 -9.48
CA LEU A 43 -8.95 4.32 -9.90
C LEU A 43 -10.12 3.35 -10.16
N ASP A 44 -10.21 2.84 -11.38
CA ASP A 44 -11.35 2.07 -11.90
C ASP A 44 -11.65 0.86 -10.99
N ASN A 45 -12.85 0.28 -11.08
CA ASN A 45 -13.22 -0.91 -10.30
C ASN A 45 -12.42 -2.17 -10.71
N ASN A 46 -11.40 -2.02 -11.57
CA ASN A 46 -10.58 -3.12 -12.01
C ASN A 46 -9.81 -3.74 -10.81
N PRO A 47 -9.60 -5.06 -10.81
CA PRO A 47 -8.99 -5.75 -9.67
C PRO A 47 -7.53 -5.36 -9.40
N HIS A 48 -6.80 -4.90 -10.42
CA HIS A 48 -5.44 -4.40 -10.25
C HIS A 48 -5.40 -3.15 -9.35
N ASP A 49 -6.31 -2.21 -9.61
CA ASP A 49 -6.42 -0.97 -8.87
C ASP A 49 -6.94 -1.21 -7.44
N GLN A 50 -7.90 -2.13 -7.29
CA GLN A 50 -8.33 -2.60 -5.97
C GLN A 50 -7.16 -3.19 -5.17
N ALA A 51 -6.38 -4.09 -5.77
CA ALA A 51 -5.21 -4.67 -5.11
C ALA A 51 -4.19 -3.60 -4.73
N THR A 52 -3.94 -2.63 -5.62
CA THR A 52 -3.01 -1.52 -5.37
C THR A 52 -3.45 -0.66 -4.20
N ARG A 53 -4.76 -0.35 -4.09
CA ARG A 53 -5.33 0.36 -2.93
C ARG A 53 -5.13 -0.42 -1.63
N LYS A 54 -5.48 -1.72 -1.61
CA LYS A 54 -5.31 -2.57 -0.42
C LYS A 54 -3.86 -2.66 0.05
N ARG A 55 -2.91 -2.73 -0.88
CA ARG A 55 -1.48 -2.67 -0.56
C ARG A 55 -1.10 -1.35 0.11
N THR A 56 -1.52 -0.22 -0.46
CA THR A 56 -1.22 1.11 0.10
C THR A 56 -1.85 1.28 1.49
N GLU A 57 -3.11 0.85 1.68
CA GLU A 57 -3.77 0.80 2.99
C GLU A 57 -2.95 -0.02 4.00
N GLY A 58 -2.50 -1.23 3.61
CA GLY A 58 -1.69 -2.09 4.47
C GLY A 58 -0.38 -1.44 4.92
N VAL A 59 0.33 -0.77 4.02
CA VAL A 59 1.59 -0.07 4.34
C VAL A 59 1.35 1.09 5.32
N LEU A 60 0.32 1.90 5.10
CA LEU A 60 0.00 3.03 5.98
C LEU A 60 -0.42 2.56 7.37
N ILE A 61 -1.25 1.53 7.45
CA ILE A 61 -1.71 0.94 8.71
C ILE A 61 -0.54 0.31 9.47
N PHE A 62 0.40 -0.33 8.78
CA PHE A 62 1.61 -0.88 9.40
C PHE A 62 2.52 0.22 9.95
N ALA A 63 2.72 1.30 9.19
CA ALA A 63 3.49 2.46 9.64
C ALA A 63 2.85 3.13 10.88
N ALA A 64 1.51 3.07 11.00
CA ALA A 64 0.78 3.51 12.19
C ALA A 64 0.85 2.52 13.38
N GLY A 65 1.61 1.42 13.26
CA GLY A 65 1.81 0.41 14.31
C GLY A 65 0.73 -0.67 14.39
N ASN A 66 -0.32 -0.60 13.57
CA ASN A 66 -1.41 -1.58 13.62
C ASN A 66 -1.13 -2.80 12.73
N THR A 67 -0.24 -3.67 13.21
CA THR A 67 0.23 -4.88 12.51
C THR A 67 -0.91 -5.82 12.11
N SER A 68 -1.96 -5.98 12.93
CA SER A 68 -3.05 -6.93 12.68
C SER A 68 -3.96 -6.49 11.53
N LEU A 69 -4.33 -5.21 11.51
CA LEU A 69 -5.14 -4.64 10.43
C LEU A 69 -4.32 -4.52 9.13
N ALA A 70 -3.02 -4.21 9.22
CA ALA A 70 -2.13 -4.21 8.07
C ALA A 70 -2.06 -5.60 7.40
N LYS A 71 -1.89 -6.66 8.20
CA LYS A 71 -1.90 -8.05 7.72
C LYS A 71 -3.19 -8.37 6.96
N MET A 72 -4.34 -7.96 7.48
CA MET A 72 -5.63 -8.17 6.82
C MET A 72 -5.65 -7.53 5.42
N LYS A 73 -5.19 -6.28 5.30
CA LYS A 73 -5.14 -5.56 4.01
C LYS A 73 -4.17 -6.18 3.01
N PHE A 74 -3.01 -6.64 3.45
CA PHE A 74 -2.09 -7.37 2.58
C PHE A 74 -2.67 -8.72 2.14
N GLN A 75 -3.40 -9.41 3.01
CA GLN A 75 -4.06 -10.66 2.63
C GLN A 75 -5.17 -10.43 1.58
N GLU A 76 -5.96 -9.35 1.71
CA GLU A 76 -6.94 -8.94 0.70
C GLU A 76 -6.25 -8.65 -0.65
N CYS A 77 -5.15 -7.91 -0.62
CA CYS A 77 -4.34 -7.64 -1.82
C CYS A 77 -3.81 -8.93 -2.48
N LEU A 78 -3.27 -9.83 -1.66
CA LEU A 78 -2.70 -11.10 -2.12
C LEU A 78 -3.75 -11.98 -2.80
N ASN A 79 -4.95 -12.06 -2.22
CA ASN A 79 -6.05 -12.85 -2.77
C ASN A 79 -6.47 -12.34 -4.15
N ILE A 80 -6.59 -11.01 -4.31
CA ILE A 80 -6.91 -10.41 -5.60
C ILE A 80 -5.81 -10.70 -6.62
N ARG A 81 -4.54 -10.43 -6.28
CA ARG A 81 -3.41 -10.64 -7.21
C ARG A 81 -3.25 -12.11 -7.62
N ARG A 82 -3.37 -13.05 -6.68
CA ARG A 82 -3.32 -14.50 -6.98
C ARG A 82 -4.45 -14.92 -7.91
N SER A 83 -5.67 -14.42 -7.67
CA SER A 83 -6.84 -14.82 -8.48
C SER A 83 -6.76 -14.33 -9.93
N TRP A 84 -6.07 -13.20 -10.18
CA TRP A 84 -6.00 -12.59 -11.51
C TRP A 84 -4.73 -12.89 -12.29
N PHE A 85 -3.57 -12.88 -11.62
CA PHE A 85 -2.26 -13.02 -12.26
C PHE A 85 -1.61 -14.39 -12.02
N GLY A 86 -2.14 -15.16 -11.06
CA GLY A 86 -1.59 -16.44 -10.64
C GLY A 86 -0.41 -16.30 -9.66
N GLU A 87 -0.02 -17.43 -9.06
CA GLU A 87 0.95 -17.47 -7.94
C GLU A 87 2.35 -16.97 -8.30
N LYS A 88 2.75 -17.09 -9.57
CA LYS A 88 4.11 -16.79 -10.03
C LYS A 88 4.30 -15.33 -10.45
N ASP A 89 3.26 -14.51 -10.32
CA ASP A 89 3.34 -13.11 -10.68
C ASP A 89 4.23 -12.33 -9.70
N ILE A 90 5.02 -11.41 -10.23
CA ILE A 90 5.95 -10.60 -9.41
C ILE A 90 5.21 -9.81 -8.33
N LEU A 91 4.00 -9.35 -8.61
CA LEU A 91 3.17 -8.58 -7.69
C LEU A 91 2.65 -9.44 -6.54
N VAL A 92 2.53 -10.77 -6.72
CA VAL A 92 2.24 -11.71 -5.62
C VAL A 92 3.45 -11.80 -4.69
N GLY A 93 4.65 -11.89 -5.26
CA GLY A 93 5.92 -11.88 -4.52
C GLY A 93 6.09 -10.63 -3.66
N GLU A 94 5.84 -9.45 -4.22
CA GLU A 94 5.90 -8.18 -3.48
C GLU A 94 4.99 -8.17 -2.24
N VAL A 95 3.77 -8.71 -2.35
CA VAL A 95 2.84 -8.74 -1.20
C VAL A 95 3.27 -9.77 -0.16
N MET A 96 3.85 -10.89 -0.60
CA MET A 96 4.41 -11.89 0.29
C MET A 96 5.64 -11.36 1.05
N GLU A 97 6.43 -10.47 0.44
CA GLU A 97 7.52 -9.76 1.12
C GLU A 97 6.98 -8.90 2.28
N PHE A 98 5.97 -8.07 2.04
CA PHE A 98 5.33 -7.29 3.12
C PHE A 98 4.75 -8.17 4.24
N LEU A 99 4.15 -9.31 3.88
CA LEU A 99 3.64 -10.26 4.86
C LEU A 99 4.77 -10.94 5.65
N ALA A 100 5.91 -11.21 5.02
CA ALA A 100 7.09 -11.72 5.71
C ALA A 100 7.65 -10.66 6.67
N ASP A 101 7.78 -9.41 6.22
CA ASP A 101 8.25 -8.30 7.05
C ASP A 101 7.38 -8.12 8.29
N LEU A 102 6.05 -8.22 8.16
CA LEU A 102 5.12 -8.20 9.30
C LEU A 102 5.36 -9.32 10.31
N LEU A 103 5.76 -10.51 9.84
CA LEU A 103 5.99 -11.68 10.69
C LEU A 103 7.35 -11.63 11.38
N PHE A 104 8.37 -11.07 10.72
CA PHE A 104 9.75 -11.03 11.23
C PHE A 104 10.08 -9.73 11.98
N PHE A 105 9.44 -8.62 11.61
CA PHE A 105 9.59 -7.31 12.23
C PHE A 105 8.23 -6.79 12.71
N PRO A 106 7.57 -7.47 13.69
CA PRO A 106 6.49 -6.81 14.39
C PRO A 106 7.06 -5.49 14.92
N LEU A 107 6.46 -4.36 14.52
CA LEU A 107 6.84 -3.05 15.08
C LEU A 107 6.80 -3.27 16.59
N ARG A 108 7.97 -3.25 17.24
CA ARG A 108 8.01 -3.31 18.69
C ARG A 108 7.16 -2.14 19.13
N ASP A 109 6.02 -2.43 19.75
CA ASP A 109 5.30 -1.43 20.52
C ASP A 109 6.38 -0.71 21.31
N SER A 110 6.49 0.60 21.09
CA SER A 110 7.41 1.43 21.83
C SER A 110 7.08 1.21 23.30
N GLU A 111 7.80 0.31 23.95
CA GLU A 111 7.94 0.28 25.39
C GLU A 111 8.55 1.63 25.72
N ARG A 112 7.69 2.62 25.98
CA ARG A 112 8.10 3.79 26.75
C ARG A 112 8.63 3.21 28.05
N PRO A 113 9.91 3.40 28.39
CA PRO A 113 10.33 3.12 29.74
C PRO A 113 9.54 4.10 30.61
N ALA A 114 8.69 3.57 31.49
CA ALA A 114 8.20 4.32 32.61
C ALA A 114 9.43 4.65 33.47
N LEU A 115 9.85 5.92 33.43
CA LEU A 115 10.70 6.56 34.43
C LEU A 115 9.94 7.77 34.97
#